data_AF-A0A4Y3HY54-F1
#
_entry.id   AF-A0A4Y3HY54-F1
#
_cell.length_a   1.000
_cell.length_b   1.000
_cell.length_c   1.000
_cell.angle_alpha   90.00
_cell.angle_beta   90.00
_cell.angle_gamma   90.00
#
_symmetry.space_group_name_H-M   'P 1'
#
loop_
_entity.id
_entity.type
_entity.pdbx_description
1 polymer ?
#
loop_
_entity_poly.entity_id
_entity_poly.type
_entity_poly.pdbx_seq_one_letter_code
_entity_poly.pdbx_strand_id
1 'polypeptide(L)'
;MAYASKRFLLLSQEQQQEAQKRKLFIEKYLSYAEPSQFLESRNWERFCEDYCHSMQMNRPDREEFAKWCFDYKMWQGDLFVLAPQVEQTSPYQRANS
;
A
#
# COMPACT_ATOMS: atom_id res chain seq x y z
N MET A 1 1.37 -12.89 -17.83
CA MET A 1 1.72 -13.58 -16.56
C MET A 1 2.26 -12.54 -15.61
N ALA A 2 1.54 -12.22 -14.53
CA ALA A 2 2.04 -11.32 -13.51
C ALA A 2 3.13 -12.05 -12.74
N TYR A 3 4.38 -11.63 -12.88
CA TYR A 3 5.47 -12.21 -12.11
C TYR A 3 5.32 -11.69 -10.67
N ALA A 4 5.37 -12.59 -9.68
CA ALA A 4 5.57 -12.26 -8.27
C ALA A 4 7.10 -12.15 -8.03
N SER A 5 7.61 -11.29 -7.13
CA SER A 5 9.06 -11.25 -6.85
C SER A 5 9.42 -12.62 -6.29
N LYS A 6 10.49 -13.24 -6.79
CA LYS A 6 10.96 -14.51 -6.24
C LYS A 6 11.19 -14.38 -4.72
N ARG A 7 11.59 -13.20 -4.24
CA ARG A 7 11.78 -12.90 -2.81
C ARG A 7 10.45 -12.78 -2.05
N PHE A 8 9.41 -12.23 -2.67
CA PHE A 8 8.08 -12.15 -2.07
C PHE A 8 7.45 -13.54 -1.91
N LEU A 9 7.67 -14.44 -2.89
CA LEU A 9 7.21 -15.83 -2.82
C LEU A 9 7.91 -16.66 -1.74
N LEU A 10 9.06 -16.22 -1.25
CA LEU A 10 9.78 -16.87 -0.13
C LEU A 10 9.22 -16.45 1.24
N LEU A 11 8.37 -15.43 1.30
CA LEU A 11 7.72 -15.00 2.53
C LEU A 11 6.61 -15.97 2.92
N SER A 12 6.37 -16.12 4.23
CA SER A 12 5.18 -16.83 4.71
C SER A 12 3.89 -16.13 4.24
N GLN A 13 2.78 -16.86 4.20
CA GLN A 13 1.49 -16.29 3.80
C GLN A 13 1.10 -15.08 4.66
N GLU A 14 1.37 -15.14 5.96
CA GLU A 14 1.16 -14.04 6.90
C GLU A 14 2.01 -12.81 6.55
N GLN A 15 3.31 -13.01 6.26
CA GLN A 15 4.21 -11.94 5.85
C GLN A 15 3.79 -11.31 4.51
N GLN A 16 3.28 -12.10 3.58
CA GLN A 16 2.74 -11.61 2.31
C GLN A 16 1.49 -10.75 2.53
N GLN A 17 0.57 -11.20 3.39
CA GLN A 17 -0.64 -10.44 3.74
C GLN A 17 -0.30 -9.12 4.43
N GLU A 18 0.63 -9.13 5.39
CA GLU A 18 1.08 -7.93 6.08
C GLU A 18 1.76 -6.94 5.12
N ALA A 19 2.61 -7.43 4.21
CA ALA A 19 3.22 -6.60 3.18
C ALA A 19 2.19 -5.95 2.24
N GLN A 20 1.16 -6.71 1.82
CA GLN A 20 0.05 -6.17 1.03
C GLN A 20 -0.73 -5.10 1.80
N LYS A 21 -1.01 -5.34 3.07
CA LYS A 21 -1.73 -4.41 3.94
C LYS A 21 -0.97 -3.10 4.12
N ARG A 22 0.35 -3.17 4.37
CA ARG A 22 1.23 -2.00 4.45
C ARG A 22 1.29 -1.23 3.14
N LYS A 23 1.40 -1.92 2.00
CA LYS A 23 1.35 -1.29 0.68
C LYS A 23 0.07 -0.47 0.51
N LEU A 24 -1.09 -1.08 0.76
CA LEU A 24 -2.38 -0.39 0.63
C LEU A 24 -2.47 0.82 1.56
N PHE A 25 -1.98 0.68 2.79
CA PHE A 25 -1.96 1.76 3.77
C PHE A 25 -1.08 2.93 3.32
N ILE A 26 0.11 2.64 2.76
CA ILE A 26 1.02 3.65 2.19
C ILE A 26 0.38 4.35 0.98
N GLU A 27 -0.20 3.60 0.04
CA GLU A 27 -0.88 4.17 -1.14
C GLU A 27 -2.06 5.06 -0.75
N LYS A 28 -2.82 4.63 0.28
CA LYS A 28 -3.92 5.43 0.82
C LYS A 28 -3.41 6.72 1.46
N TYR A 29 -2.32 6.66 2.22
CA TYR A 29 -1.74 7.85 2.81
C TYR A 29 -1.18 8.81 1.75
N LEU A 30 -0.43 8.31 0.76
CA LEU A 30 0.15 9.12 -0.29
C LEU A 30 -0.90 9.75 -1.23
N SER A 31 -2.11 9.20 -1.30
CA SER A 31 -3.24 9.82 -2.00
C SER A 31 -4.05 10.79 -1.15
N TYR A 32 -3.95 10.68 0.19
CA TYR A 32 -4.60 11.57 1.13
C TYR A 32 -3.76 12.80 1.50
N ALA A 33 -2.44 12.60 1.67
CA ALA A 33 -1.53 13.62 2.18
C ALA A 33 -0.96 14.48 1.06
N GLU A 34 -1.04 15.80 1.24
CA GLU A 34 -0.29 16.76 0.43
C GLU A 34 1.22 16.54 0.61
N PRO A 35 2.03 16.48 -0.47
CA PRO A 35 3.47 16.18 -0.36
C PRO A 35 4.23 17.15 0.54
N SER A 36 3.84 18.42 0.57
CA SER A 36 4.44 19.46 1.42
C SER A 36 4.18 19.24 2.92
N GLN A 37 3.18 18.42 3.26
CA GLN A 37 2.75 18.15 4.63
C GLN A 37 2.99 16.69 5.04
N PHE A 38 3.89 16.00 4.33
CA PHE A 38 4.18 14.60 4.58
C PHE A 38 4.63 14.40 6.03
N LEU A 39 3.84 13.64 6.79
CA LEU A 39 4.06 13.26 8.19
C LEU A 39 4.03 14.43 9.18
N GLU A 40 3.45 15.57 8.78
CA GLU A 40 3.03 16.59 9.75
C GLU A 40 2.09 15.96 10.79
N SER A 41 2.33 16.25 12.07
CA SER A 41 1.68 15.55 13.20
C SER A 41 0.16 15.52 13.05
N ARG A 42 -0.44 16.66 12.70
CA ARG A 42 -1.90 16.81 12.56
C ARG A 42 -2.48 15.98 11.41
N ASN A 43 -1.80 15.97 10.26
CA ASN A 43 -2.26 15.24 9.09
C ASN A 43 -2.12 13.73 9.29
N TRP A 44 -1.02 13.32 9.93
CA TRP A 44 -0.79 11.93 10.32
C TRP A 44 -1.83 11.43 11.33
N GLU A 45 -2.06 12.19 12.40
CA GLU A 45 -3.06 11.87 13.43
C GLU A 45 -4.44 11.69 12.82
N ARG A 46 -4.89 12.66 12.03
CA ARG A 46 -6.18 12.61 11.36
C ARG A 46 -6.31 11.42 10.41
N PHE A 47 -5.27 11.15 9.62
CA PHE A 47 -5.25 9.97 8.76
C PHE A 47 -5.38 8.67 9.56
N CYS A 48 -4.67 8.55 10.68
CA CYS A 48 -4.75 7.37 11.52
C CYS A 48 -6.13 7.19 12.16
N GLU A 49 -6.76 8.28 12.60
CA GLU A 49 -8.13 8.25 13.14
C GLU A 49 -9.13 7.71 12.10
N ASP A 50 -9.00 8.13 10.84
CA ASP A 50 -9.91 7.73 9.77
C ASP A 50 -9.61 6.31 9.22
N TYR A 51 -8.32 5.93 9.12
CA TYR A 51 -7.90 4.78 8.32
C TYR A 51 -7.23 3.63 9.09
N CYS A 52 -6.66 3.85 10.28
CA CYS A 52 -6.01 2.75 11.01
C CYS A 52 -7.02 1.67 11.41
N HIS A 53 -8.14 2.06 12.03
CA HIS A 53 -9.17 1.11 12.46
C HIS A 53 -9.86 0.41 11.28
N SER A 54 -10.23 1.17 10.24
CA SER A 54 -10.93 0.62 9.07
C SER A 54 -10.05 -0.34 8.27
N MET A 55 -8.73 -0.10 8.22
CA MET A 55 -7.77 -1.00 7.57
C MET A 55 -7.20 -2.05 8.54
N GLN A 56 -7.72 -2.15 9.77
CA GLN A 56 -7.24 -3.04 10.83
C GLN A 56 -5.73 -2.92 11.11
N MET A 57 -5.15 -1.75 10.86
CA MET A 57 -3.74 -1.47 11.09
C MET A 57 -3.55 -0.98 12.52
N ASN A 58 -2.60 -1.56 13.23
CA ASN A 58 -2.06 -0.90 14.42
C ASN A 58 -1.44 0.41 13.96
N ARG A 59 -1.77 1.51 14.65
CA ARG A 59 -1.23 2.83 14.34
C ARG A 59 0.30 2.77 14.46
N PRO A 60 1.05 2.87 13.34
CA PRO A 60 2.49 2.86 13.42
C PRO A 60 3.00 4.20 13.93
N ASP A 61 4.21 4.21 14.47
CA ASP A 61 4.91 5.46 14.72
C ASP A 61 5.28 6.14 13.39
N ARG A 62 5.40 7.47 13.40
CA ARG A 62 5.71 8.23 12.17
C ARG A 62 7.04 7.81 11.55
N GLU A 63 8.05 7.56 12.39
CA GLU A 63 9.37 7.12 11.93
C GLU A 63 9.31 5.72 11.32
N GLU A 64 8.54 4.82 11.92
CA GLU A 64 8.30 3.48 11.38
C GLU A 64 7.59 3.56 10.03
N PHE A 65 6.54 4.38 9.92
CA PHE A 65 5.83 4.59 8.67
C PHE A 65 6.69 5.27 7.60
N ALA A 66 7.53 6.24 7.97
CA ALA A 66 8.51 6.84 7.07
C ALA A 66 9.47 5.79 6.51
N LYS A 67 9.94 4.88 7.38
CA LYS A 67 10.75 3.74 6.97
C LYS A 67 9.99 2.84 6.02
N TRP A 68 8.71 2.54 6.28
CA TRP A 68 7.89 1.76 5.35
C TRP A 68 7.72 2.45 4.00
N CYS A 69 7.56 3.77 3.95
CA CYS A 69 7.49 4.53 2.70
C CYS A 69 8.81 4.52 1.94
N PHE A 70 9.93 4.69 2.65
CA PHE A 70 11.27 4.59 2.08
C PHE A 70 11.53 3.20 1.53
N ASP A 71 11.21 2.16 2.30
CA ASP A 71 11.25 0.79 1.86
C ASP A 71 10.32 0.60 0.66
N TYR A 72 9.08 1.07 0.70
CA TYR A 72 8.16 0.95 -0.44
C TYR A 72 8.74 1.56 -1.72
N LYS A 73 9.34 2.75 -1.65
CA LYS A 73 10.01 3.42 -2.78
C LYS A 73 11.31 2.73 -3.21
N MET A 74 12.11 2.22 -2.28
CA MET A 74 13.35 1.47 -2.58
C MET A 74 13.04 0.09 -3.18
N TRP A 75 11.98 -0.56 -2.69
CA TRP A 75 11.52 -1.88 -3.10
C TRP A 75 10.50 -1.83 -4.24
N GLN A 76 10.19 -0.64 -4.79
CA GLN A 76 9.59 -0.49 -6.12
C GLN A 76 10.49 -1.07 -7.24
N GLY A 77 11.67 -1.60 -6.92
CA GLY A 77 12.43 -2.49 -7.82
C GLY A 77 12.31 -4.00 -7.53
N ASP A 78 11.99 -4.42 -6.29
CA ASP A 78 12.36 -5.79 -5.84
C ASP A 78 11.32 -6.53 -4.97
N LEU A 79 10.36 -5.84 -4.30
CA LEU A 79 9.26 -6.49 -3.56
C LEU A 79 7.86 -6.09 -4.04
N PHE A 80 7.67 -4.86 -4.54
CA PHE A 80 6.33 -4.29 -4.80
C PHE A 80 5.93 -4.13 -6.27
N VAL A 81 6.83 -4.43 -7.22
CA VAL A 81 6.54 -4.48 -8.68
C VAL A 81 5.62 -5.65 -9.05
N LEU A 82 5.33 -6.53 -8.11
CA LEU A 82 4.92 -7.88 -8.43
C LEU A 82 3.66 -8.32 -7.64
N ALA A 83 2.79 -7.35 -7.33
CA ALA A 83 1.38 -7.64 -7.15
C ALA A 83 0.69 -7.49 -8.51
N PRO A 84 -0.09 -8.49 -9.00
CA PRO A 84 -0.86 -8.33 -10.22
C PRO A 84 -1.74 -7.10 -10.09
N GLN A 85 -1.58 -6.13 -10.99
CA GLN A 85 -2.62 -5.17 -11.28
C GLN A 85 -3.76 -6.02 -11.86
N VAL A 86 -4.79 -6.30 -11.06
CA VAL A 86 -6.01 -6.88 -11.62
C VAL A 86 -6.59 -5.75 -12.45
N GLU A 87 -6.41 -5.81 -13.78
CA GLU A 87 -7.19 -4.99 -14.69
C GLU A 87 -8.66 -5.27 -14.36
N GLN A 88 -9.31 -4.33 -13.67
CA GLN A 88 -10.76 -4.29 -13.58
C GLN A 88 -11.28 -4.00 -14.98
N THR A 89 -11.31 -5.02 -15.82
CA THR A 89 -12.15 -5.04 -17.00
C THR A 89 -13.58 -5.11 -16.48
N SER A 90 -14.18 -3.93 -16.35
CA SER A 90 -15.62 -3.78 -16.14
C SER A 90 -16.36 -4.64 -17.19
N PRO A 91 -17.31 -5.51 -16.83
CA PRO A 91 -18.03 -6.35 -17.79
C PRO A 91 -18.97 -5.59 -18.74
N TYR A 92 -19.07 -4.26 -18.63
CA TYR A 92 -20.09 -3.47 -19.32
C TYR A 92 -19.61 -2.77 -20.59
N GLN A 93 -18.95 -3.49 -21.52
CA GLN A 93 -18.85 -3.02 -22.93
C GLN A 93 -19.01 -4.16 -23.96
N ARG A 94 -19.74 -5.22 -23.62
CA ARG A 94 -20.42 -6.07 -24.61
C ARG A 94 -21.92 -5.82 -24.56
N ALA A 95 -22.36 -4.70 -25.13
CA ALA A 95 -23.65 -4.59 -25.80
C ALA A 95 -23.75 -3.18 -26.41
N ASN A 96 -23.78 -3.15 -27.74
CA ASN A 96 -24.42 -2.18 -28.63
C ASN A 96 -23.50 -1.57 -29.68
N SER A 97 -23.79 -2.05 -30.90
CA SER A 97 -23.63 -1.46 -32.23
C SER A 97 -22.33 -1.74 -32.96
#